data_AF-A0A7C7QNF7-F1
#
_entry.id   AF-A0A7C7QNF7-F1
#
_cell.length_a   1.000
_cell.length_b   1.000
_cell.length_c   1.000
_cell.angle_alpha   90.00
_cell.angle_beta   90.00
_cell.angle_gamma   90.00
#
_symmetry.space_group_name_H-M   'P 1'
#
loop_
_entity.id
_entity.type
_entity.pdbx_description
1 polymer ?
#
loop_
_entity_poly.entity_id
_entity_poly.type
_entity_poly.pdbx_seq_one_letter_code
_entity_poly.pdbx_strand_id
1 'polypeptide(L)' 'MKTMNFLVTGVGGQGALLTSNILADVGVRAGYDVKKSEVHGMAQRGGSVTSTVRW' A
#
# COMPACT_ATOMS: atom_id res chain seq x y z
N MET A 1 20.91 -3.13 -3.66
CA MET A 1 19.76 -2.28 -4.02
C MET A 1 19.36 -1.46 -2.80
N LYS A 2 18.94 -0.20 -2.96
CA LYS A 2 18.56 0.64 -1.81
C LYS A 2 17.11 0.34 -1.44
N THR A 3 16.84 0.14 -0.14
CA THR A 3 15.48 -0.06 0.35
C THR A 3 14.65 1.21 0.15
N MET A 4 13.43 1.06 -0.37
CA MET A 4 12.45 2.11 -0.59
C MET A 4 11.19 1.81 0.24
N ASN A 5 10.78 2.78 1.06
CA ASN A 5 9.58 2.66 1.89
C ASN A 5 8.53 3.66 1.40
N PHE A 6 7.30 3.19 1.29
CA PHE A 6 6.15 3.97 0.85
C PHE A 6 5.06 3.93 1.92
N LEU A 7 4.43 5.07 2.13
CA LEU A 7 3.25 5.21 2.96
C LEU A 7 2.11 5.71 2.06
N VAL A 8 1.09 4.89 1.88
CA VAL A 8 -0.12 5.23 1.14
C VAL A 8 -1.22 5.52 2.15
N THR A 9 -1.76 6.73 2.13
CA THR A 9 -2.85 7.14 3.02
C THR A 9 -4.06 7.56 2.20
N GLY A 10 -5.25 7.39 2.76
CA GLY A 10 -6.47 7.86 2.12
C GLY A 10 -7.72 7.54 2.91
N VAL A 11 -8.86 7.76 2.26
CA VAL A 11 -10.19 7.47 2.81
C VAL A 11 -10.74 6.19 2.16
N GLY A 12 -11.40 5.36 2.96
CA GLY A 12 -12.06 4.15 2.48
C GLY A 12 -13.01 4.45 1.32
N GLY A 13 -12.87 3.70 0.22
CA GLY A 13 -13.63 3.89 -1.02
C GLY A 13 -12.96 4.79 -2.07
N GLN A 14 -11.78 5.37 -1.80
CA GLN A 14 -11.06 6.25 -2.73
C GLN A 14 -9.83 5.61 -3.40
N GLY A 15 -9.65 4.28 -3.24
CA GLY A 15 -8.63 3.54 -3.97
C GLY A 15 -7.25 3.41 -3.31
N ALA A 16 -7.06 3.85 -2.06
CA ALA A 16 -5.77 3.72 -1.35
C ALA A 16 -5.20 2.29 -1.33
N LEU A 17 -6.05 1.28 -1.09
CA LEU A 17 -5.64 -0.13 -1.14
C LEU A 17 -5.24 -0.57 -2.56
N LEU A 18 -6.00 -0.14 -3.58
CA LEU A 18 -5.67 -0.43 -4.98
C LEU A 18 -4.32 0.18 -5.36
N THR A 19 -4.06 1.42 -4.99
CA THR A 19 -2.77 2.08 -5.21
C THR A 19 -1.63 1.29 -4.56
N SER A 20 -1.79 0.87 -3.30
CA SER A 20 -0.75 0.09 -2.61
C SER A 20 -0.51 -1.29 -3.23
N ASN A 21 -1.53 -1.94 -3.78
CA ASN A 21 -1.42 -3.21 -4.52
C ASN A 21 -0.66 -3.03 -5.84
N ILE A 22 -1.02 -2.00 -6.62
CA ILE A 22 -0.34 -1.69 -7.88
C ILE A 22 1.13 -1.38 -7.62
N LEU A 23 1.41 -0.60 -6.56
CA LEU A 23 2.78 -0.35 -6.14
C LEU A 23 3.48 -1.69 -5.91
N ALA A 24 2.98 -2.52 -5.00
CA ALA A 24 3.61 -3.79 -4.66
C ALA A 24 3.88 -4.69 -5.90
N ASP A 25 2.92 -4.78 -6.84
CA ASP A 25 3.08 -5.52 -8.09
C ASP A 25 4.22 -4.96 -8.97
N VAL A 26 4.34 -3.63 -9.08
CA VAL A 26 5.45 -2.99 -9.79
C VAL A 26 6.80 -3.35 -9.15
N GLY A 27 6.89 -3.35 -7.82
CA GLY A 27 8.11 -3.76 -7.10
C GLY A 27 8.49 -5.21 -7.41
N VAL A 28 7.53 -6.12 -7.35
CA VAL A 28 7.75 -7.55 -7.67
C VAL A 28 8.22 -7.71 -9.12
N ARG A 29 7.55 -7.05 -10.07
CA ARG A 29 7.91 -7.07 -11.50
C ARG A 29 9.28 -6.48 -11.80
N ALA A 30 9.71 -5.51 -11.00
CA ALA A 30 11.03 -4.90 -11.09
C ALA A 30 12.13 -5.70 -10.35
N GLY A 31 11.80 -6.86 -9.77
CA GLY A 31 12.75 -7.79 -9.14
C GLY A 31 13.08 -7.47 -7.68
N TYR A 32 12.28 -6.65 -7.00
CA TYR A 32 12.47 -6.34 -5.57
C TYR A 32 11.80 -7.36 -4.64
N ASP A 33 12.34 -7.53 -3.42
CA ASP A 33 11.65 -8.22 -2.33
C ASP A 33 10.61 -7.29 -1.70
N VAL A 34 9.33 -7.56 -1.97
CA VAL A 34 8.25 -6.66 -1.59
C VAL A 34 7.54 -7.12 -0.32
N LYS A 35 7.45 -6.20 0.64
CA LYS A 35 6.65 -6.39 1.86
C LYS A 35 5.58 -5.31 1.93
N LYS A 36 4.37 -5.72 2.29
CA LYS A 36 3.22 -4.83 2.41
C LYS A 36 2.51 -5.08 3.74
N SER A 37 2.07 -4.01 4.40
CA SER A 37 1.21 -4.07 5.58
C SER A 37 0.09 -3.03 5.44
N GLU A 38 -1.07 -3.33 5.98
CA GLU A 38 -2.26 -2.48 5.87
C GLU A 38 -2.93 -2.35 7.23
N VAL A 39 -3.33 -1.13 7.55
CA VAL A 39 -4.14 -0.79 8.70
C VAL A 39 -5.34 0.00 8.21
N HIS A 40 -6.52 -0.58 8.36
CA HIS A 40 -7.79 0.08 8.10
C HIS A 40 -8.77 -0.22 9.24
N GLY A 41 -9.68 0.71 9.53
CA GLY A 41 -10.79 0.45 10.43
C GLY A 41 -11.77 -0.59 9.88
N MET A 42 -12.70 -1.07 10.71
CA MET A 42 -13.79 -1.97 10.30
C MET A 42 -14.68 -1.39 9.18
N ALA A 43 -14.65 -0.06 8.98
CA ALA A 43 -15.33 0.63 7.90
C ALA A 43 -14.37 0.86 6.71
N GLN A 44 -14.49 0.06 5.65
CA GLN A 44 -13.80 0.23 4.37
C GLN A 44 -14.35 1.41 3.51
N ARG A 45 -15.25 2.21 4.08
CA ARG A 45 -15.78 3.46 3.50
C ARG A 45 -15.83 4.56 4.55
N GLY A 46 -15.36 5.76 4.19
CA GLY A 46 -15.39 6.94 5.07
C GLY A 46 -14.36 6.95 6.21
N GLY A 47 -13.76 5.81 6.57
CA GLY A 47 -12.67 5.71 7.55
C GLY A 47 -11.28 5.98 6.96
N SER A 48 -10.30 6.26 7.82
CA SER A 48 -8.91 6.37 7.43
C SER A 48 -8.35 5.00 7.04
N VAL A 49 -7.56 4.99 5.97
CA VAL A 49 -6.86 3.82 5.46
C VAL A 49 -5.39 4.18 5.30
N THR A 50 -4.53 3.32 5.82
CA THR A 50 -3.09 3.45 5.70
C THR A 50 -2.49 2.12 5.27
N SER A 51 -1.67 2.13 4.23
CA SER A 51 -0.87 0.99 3.79
C SER A 51 0.60 1.37 3.70
N THR A 52 1.46 0.47 4.17
CA THR A 52 2.91 0.58 4.01
C THR A 52 3.40 -0.47 3.01
N VAL A 53 4.29 -0.05 2.11
CA VAL A 53 4.95 -0.93 1.14
C VAL A 53 6.46 -0.70 1.24
N ARG A 54 7.24 -1.77 1.19
CA ARG A 54 8.71 -1.74 1.28
C ARG A 54 9.32 -2.64 0.22
N TRP A 55 10.25 -2.10 -0.56
CA TRP A 55 11.12 -2.79 -1.54
C TRP A 55 12.58 -2.62 -1.17
#